data_AF-A0A9W6EVF9-F1
#
_entry.id   AF-A0A9W6EVF9-F1
#
_cell.length_a   1.000
_cell.length_b   1.000
_cell.length_c   1.000
_cell.angle_alpha   90.00
_cell.angle_beta   90.00
_cell.angle_gamma   90.00
#
_symmetry.space_group_name_H-M   'P 1'
#
loop_
_entity.id
_entity.type
_entity.pdbx_description
1 polymer ?
#
loop_
_entity_poly.entity_id
_entity_poly.type
_entity_poly.pdbx_seq_one_letter_code
_entity_poly.pdbx_strand_id
1 'polypeptide(L)'
;MRLKTYITKVLILVISGIFMASCGKDTNSVNSSSNQLKPVSESDTIQIPKYKPEQLSQKAINSIKGWITFNELNQAILTIGAYNYQKKEKVTRSNYLMWSEDFSNPKWNKKAVDIVKDTIPSFQKDSLSDGLNATTLSSPHFVRQNYSIGRKNTVTLSVQVKAGEAPFAYLSGESKTPSEKGTAVFNLKEGKVDYEPEKGAAAIKQLGDGWYLCSYTFESNPRGDAVIGVSESPSQFIFESTKQIDVYLWGAQLENKTSVGSYLPTTNVINTIEEYIQYVPKPEELEIINSSYQKLYFQVDDIYRRIEDVEKGSIPLKYKTPYILSRLRNLKTNALLLTDALRNNSYLTNEEVNNKLKDIYKTYNSILNQINNLNDDTLEENMNSILKRQE
;
A
#
# COMPACT_ATOMS: atom_id res chain seq x y z
N MET A 1 -4.47 -21.14 65.12
CA MET A 1 -4.02 -19.73 65.16
C MET A 1 -4.20 -19.13 63.77
N ARG A 2 -5.18 -18.25 63.56
CA ARG A 2 -5.42 -17.52 62.29
C ARG A 2 -5.84 -16.09 62.65
N LEU A 3 -5.18 -15.08 62.09
CA LEU A 3 -5.50 -13.68 62.36
C LEU A 3 -6.80 -13.27 61.64
N LYS A 4 -7.73 -12.68 62.40
CA LYS A 4 -8.73 -11.76 61.86
C LYS A 4 -8.11 -10.36 61.70
N THR A 5 -8.84 -9.49 61.01
CA THR A 5 -8.93 -8.01 61.17
C THR A 5 -8.81 -7.34 59.79
N TYR A 6 -9.90 -7.11 59.05
CA TYR A 6 -11.00 -6.11 59.23
C TYR A 6 -10.71 -4.85 58.34
N ILE A 7 -11.66 -4.03 57.84
CA ILE A 7 -13.10 -3.85 58.13
C ILE A 7 -13.86 -3.20 56.94
N THR A 8 -15.17 -3.49 56.74
CA THR A 8 -16.26 -2.52 56.36
C THR A 8 -16.29 -1.84 54.96
N LYS A 9 -17.43 -1.62 54.25
CA LYS A 9 -18.88 -1.96 54.44
C LYS A 9 -19.73 -1.69 53.15
N VAL A 10 -20.81 -2.49 52.95
CA VAL A 10 -22.22 -2.10 52.54
C VAL A 10 -22.46 -1.47 51.13
N LEU A 11 -23.57 -1.65 50.38
CA LEU A 11 -24.97 -2.17 50.52
C LEU A 11 -25.26 -3.19 49.38
N ILE A 12 -26.21 -4.16 49.31
CA ILE A 12 -27.49 -4.53 49.98
C ILE A 12 -28.77 -3.95 49.32
N LEU A 13 -29.90 -4.71 49.36
CA LEU A 13 -31.25 -4.47 48.75
C LEU A 13 -31.26 -4.41 47.20
N VAL A 14 -31.92 -5.27 46.41
CA VAL A 14 -33.00 -6.29 46.57
C VAL A 14 -34.41 -5.76 46.79
N ILE A 15 -35.29 -5.99 45.80
CA ILE A 15 -36.69 -6.42 45.94
C ILE A 15 -37.14 -7.11 44.63
N SER A 16 -38.02 -8.12 44.73
CA SER A 16 -38.52 -8.96 43.64
C SER A 16 -40.00 -8.71 43.33
N GLY A 17 -40.47 -8.92 42.09
CA GLY A 17 -41.89 -8.72 41.76
C GLY A 17 -42.44 -9.47 40.55
N ILE A 18 -43.20 -10.53 40.82
CA ILE A 18 -44.36 -11.03 40.05
C ILE A 18 -44.11 -11.56 38.62
N PHE A 19 -44.14 -12.89 38.50
CA PHE A 19 -44.62 -13.60 37.31
C PHE A 19 -46.15 -13.68 37.37
N MET A 20 -46.85 -13.45 36.25
CA MET A 20 -48.19 -14.00 36.01
C MET A 20 -48.28 -14.51 34.57
N ALA A 21 -48.75 -15.74 34.40
CA ALA A 21 -49.15 -16.25 33.10
C ALA A 21 -50.65 -16.02 32.90
N SER A 22 -51.03 -15.42 31.78
CA SER A 22 -52.41 -15.45 31.28
C SER A 22 -52.41 -16.14 29.92
N CYS A 23 -53.37 -17.03 29.70
CA CYS A 23 -53.57 -17.66 28.40
C CYS A 23 -54.26 -16.66 27.46
N GLY A 24 -53.91 -16.70 26.17
CA GLY A 24 -54.46 -15.82 25.14
C GLY A 24 -53.81 -16.10 23.80
N LYS A 25 -54.46 -16.93 22.98
CA LYS A 25 -54.04 -17.20 21.61
C LYS A 25 -54.62 -16.19 20.63
N ASP A 26 -53.85 -15.89 19.61
CA ASP A 26 -54.26 -15.52 18.25
C ASP A 26 -55.28 -14.38 18.10
N THR A 27 -54.78 -13.17 17.84
CA THR A 27 -55.27 -12.36 16.70
C THR A 27 -54.23 -11.33 16.26
N ASN A 28 -54.26 -10.96 14.97
CA ASN A 28 -53.23 -10.11 14.36
C ASN A 28 -53.21 -8.69 14.95
N SER A 29 -52.02 -8.19 15.28
CA SER A 29 -51.74 -6.76 15.34
C SER A 29 -50.46 -6.43 14.55
N VAL A 30 -50.39 -5.23 14.00
CA VAL A 30 -49.40 -4.88 12.97
C VAL A 30 -48.04 -4.60 13.59
N ASN A 31 -46.97 -5.17 13.02
CA ASN A 31 -45.58 -4.77 13.30
C ASN A 31 -45.31 -3.35 12.78
N SER A 32 -45.75 -2.33 13.52
CA SER A 32 -45.29 -0.95 13.39
C SER A 32 -43.90 -0.80 14.00
N SER A 33 -42.92 -1.43 13.37
CA SER A 33 -41.49 -1.31 13.70
C SER A 33 -41.04 0.14 13.51
N SER A 34 -41.20 0.95 14.55
CA SER A 34 -40.65 2.31 14.58
C SER A 34 -39.13 2.20 14.62
N ASN A 35 -38.50 2.39 13.45
CA ASN A 35 -37.06 2.53 13.32
C ASN A 35 -36.63 3.82 14.02
N GLN A 36 -36.40 3.73 15.34
CA GLN A 36 -35.85 4.82 16.13
C GLN A 36 -34.43 5.12 15.62
N LEU A 37 -34.27 6.26 14.97
CA LEU A 37 -32.99 6.76 14.49
C LEU A 37 -32.03 6.87 15.67
N LYS A 38 -30.92 6.14 15.61
CA LYS A 38 -29.84 6.27 16.59
C LYS A 38 -29.07 7.56 16.30
N PRO A 39 -28.62 8.29 17.34
CA PRO A 39 -27.75 9.43 17.13
C PRO A 39 -26.39 8.95 16.59
N VAL A 40 -25.86 9.69 15.63
CA VAL A 40 -24.60 9.46 14.91
C VAL A 40 -23.48 10.24 15.59
N SER A 41 -22.31 9.62 15.76
CA SER A 41 -21.10 10.28 16.29
C SER A 41 -20.21 10.87 15.19
N GLU A 42 -19.40 11.87 15.53
CA GLU A 42 -18.38 12.44 14.64
C GLU A 42 -17.42 11.38 14.04
N SER A 43 -17.18 10.30 14.79
CA SER A 43 -16.34 9.15 14.43
C SER A 43 -17.04 8.05 13.63
N ASP A 44 -18.37 8.10 13.47
CA ASP A 44 -19.12 7.03 12.79
C ASP A 44 -18.81 6.98 11.29
N THR A 45 -18.90 5.79 10.70
CA THR A 45 -18.55 5.55 9.29
C THR A 45 -19.71 5.80 8.34
N ILE A 46 -19.52 6.76 7.43
CA ILE A 46 -20.38 7.02 6.29
C ILE A 46 -19.84 6.34 5.02
N GLN A 47 -20.77 5.80 4.23
CA GLN A 47 -20.53 5.16 2.94
C GLN A 47 -20.76 6.17 1.81
N ILE A 48 -19.68 6.71 1.24
CA ILE A 48 -19.75 7.72 0.17
C ILE A 48 -19.77 7.04 -1.20
N PRO A 49 -20.74 7.34 -2.08
CA PRO A 49 -20.86 6.73 -3.40
C PRO A 49 -19.80 7.27 -4.36
N LYS A 50 -19.30 6.40 -5.24
CA LYS A 50 -18.25 6.61 -6.24
C LYS A 50 -18.72 7.48 -7.43
N TYR A 51 -19.40 8.59 -7.18
CA TYR A 51 -19.77 9.55 -8.21
C TYR A 51 -18.57 10.43 -8.56
N LYS A 52 -17.94 10.17 -9.71
CA LYS A 52 -16.89 11.05 -10.25
C LYS A 52 -17.53 12.23 -10.99
N PRO A 53 -17.03 13.45 -10.80
CA PRO A 53 -17.28 14.54 -11.73
C PRO A 53 -16.96 14.16 -13.17
N GLU A 54 -17.61 14.84 -14.12
CA GLU A 54 -17.27 14.73 -15.54
C GLU A 54 -15.83 15.19 -15.81
N GLN A 55 -15.24 14.73 -16.91
CA GLN A 55 -13.87 15.12 -17.26
C GLN A 55 -13.88 16.39 -18.11
N LEU A 56 -12.93 17.28 -17.82
CA LEU A 56 -12.61 18.40 -18.70
C LEU A 56 -11.87 17.89 -19.93
N SER A 57 -12.19 18.45 -21.11
CA SER A 57 -11.47 18.17 -22.34
C SER A 57 -10.02 18.67 -22.25
N GLN A 58 -9.09 18.11 -23.03
CA GLN A 58 -7.70 18.58 -23.00
C GLN A 58 -7.58 20.06 -23.44
N LYS A 59 -8.45 20.52 -24.35
CA LYS A 59 -8.57 21.94 -24.72
C LYS A 59 -8.97 22.78 -23.49
N ALA A 60 -9.99 22.33 -22.74
CA ALA A 60 -10.43 23.00 -21.52
C ALA A 60 -9.35 23.03 -20.43
N ILE A 61 -8.71 21.90 -20.12
CA ILE A 61 -7.61 21.78 -19.14
C ILE A 61 -6.48 22.77 -19.48
N ASN A 62 -6.08 22.85 -20.75
CA ASN A 62 -5.05 23.77 -21.20
C ASN A 62 -5.47 25.24 -21.00
N SER A 63 -6.74 25.58 -21.29
CA SER A 63 -7.25 26.95 -21.23
C SER A 63 -7.54 27.43 -19.79
N ILE A 64 -7.88 26.54 -18.85
CA ILE A 64 -8.02 26.87 -17.42
C ILE A 64 -6.70 26.82 -16.63
N LYS A 65 -5.56 26.48 -17.25
CA LYS A 65 -4.28 26.26 -16.55
C LYS A 65 -3.83 27.44 -15.67
N GLY A 66 -4.15 28.67 -16.04
CA GLY A 66 -3.87 29.89 -15.26
C GLY A 66 -4.89 30.20 -14.15
N TRP A 67 -6.05 29.54 -14.12
CA TRP A 67 -7.12 29.80 -13.15
C TRP A 67 -6.93 28.97 -11.86
N ILE A 68 -5.88 29.30 -11.11
CA ILE A 68 -5.38 28.53 -9.96
C ILE A 68 -6.50 28.16 -8.97
N THR A 69 -7.32 29.13 -8.54
CA THR A 69 -8.40 28.88 -7.55
C THR A 69 -9.46 27.88 -8.04
N PHE A 70 -9.76 27.85 -9.34
CA PHE A 70 -10.68 26.85 -9.89
C PHE A 70 -10.04 25.48 -10.04
N ASN A 71 -8.74 25.41 -10.36
CA ASN A 71 -7.99 24.15 -10.37
C ASN A 71 -7.90 23.54 -8.96
N GLU A 72 -7.72 24.37 -7.92
CA GLU A 72 -7.77 23.93 -6.52
C GLU A 72 -9.18 23.44 -6.12
N LEU A 73 -10.24 24.19 -6.46
CA LEU A 73 -11.62 23.77 -6.26
C LEU A 73 -11.92 22.42 -6.92
N ASN A 74 -11.43 22.21 -8.15
CA ASN A 74 -11.55 20.94 -8.87
C ASN A 74 -10.89 19.78 -8.09
N GLN A 75 -9.66 19.96 -7.60
CA GLN A 75 -8.97 18.92 -6.82
C GLN A 75 -9.68 18.62 -5.50
N ALA A 76 -10.24 19.62 -4.82
CA ALA A 76 -11.01 19.42 -3.61
C ALA A 76 -12.30 18.59 -3.88
N ILE A 77 -13.06 18.93 -4.92
CA ILE A 77 -14.28 18.19 -5.29
C ILE A 77 -13.95 16.77 -5.79
N LEU A 78 -12.87 16.60 -6.55
CA LEU A 78 -12.39 15.28 -7.00
C LEU A 78 -11.90 14.38 -5.86
N THR A 79 -11.64 14.93 -4.67
CA THR A 79 -11.14 14.18 -3.50
C THR A 79 -12.12 14.09 -2.32
N ILE A 80 -13.38 14.51 -2.48
CA ILE A 80 -14.45 14.24 -1.50
C ILE A 80 -14.48 12.76 -1.14
N GLY A 81 -14.49 12.44 0.15
CA GLY A 81 -14.49 11.09 0.66
C GLY A 81 -13.15 10.36 0.55
N ALA A 82 -12.32 10.65 -0.47
CA ALA A 82 -11.05 9.98 -0.74
C ALA A 82 -10.13 9.88 0.50
N TYR A 83 -9.29 8.84 0.52
CA TYR A 83 -8.33 8.59 1.62
C TYR A 83 -7.10 9.52 1.55
N ASN A 84 -7.34 10.84 1.54
CA ASN A 84 -6.29 11.84 1.74
C ASN A 84 -5.76 11.88 3.19
N TYR A 85 -6.33 11.05 4.08
CA TYR A 85 -5.75 10.76 5.38
C TYR A 85 -4.51 9.87 5.19
N GLN A 86 -3.33 10.47 5.38
CA GLN A 86 -2.02 9.81 5.44
C GLN A 86 -1.94 8.87 6.68
N LYS A 87 -2.72 7.78 6.66
CA LYS A 87 -2.65 6.71 7.66
C LYS A 87 -1.27 6.05 7.52
N LYS A 88 -0.36 6.45 8.40
CA LYS A 88 0.90 5.72 8.60
C LYS A 88 0.60 4.43 9.34
N GLU A 89 0.66 3.31 8.63
CA GLU A 89 0.54 2.00 9.26
C GLU A 89 1.89 1.61 9.86
N LYS A 90 1.88 1.35 11.17
CA LYS A 90 3.00 0.76 11.88
C LYS A 90 3.09 -0.71 11.49
N VAL A 91 4.07 -1.05 10.67
CA VAL A 91 4.39 -2.44 10.29
C VAL A 91 5.72 -2.84 10.92
N THR A 92 5.86 -4.12 11.25
CA THR A 92 7.11 -4.69 11.76
C THR A 92 7.87 -5.37 10.64
N ARG A 93 9.16 -5.10 10.52
CA ARG A 93 10.03 -5.67 9.49
C ARG A 93 11.20 -6.39 10.15
N SER A 94 11.38 -7.67 9.83
CA SER A 94 12.36 -8.55 10.47
C SER A 94 13.23 -9.21 9.42
N ASN A 95 14.54 -9.30 9.67
CA ASN A 95 15.41 -10.23 8.96
C ASN A 95 15.45 -11.57 9.71
N TYR A 96 14.85 -12.61 9.13
CA TYR A 96 14.73 -13.93 9.74
C TYR A 96 16.02 -14.78 9.66
N LEU A 97 17.08 -14.26 9.03
CA LEU A 97 18.41 -14.87 9.00
C LEU A 97 19.27 -14.23 10.10
N MET A 98 19.94 -15.05 10.90
CA MET A 98 20.91 -14.61 11.91
C MET A 98 22.33 -14.68 11.36
N TRP A 99 23.25 -13.86 11.89
CA TRP A 99 24.62 -13.69 11.36
C TRP A 99 24.61 -13.32 9.87
N SER A 100 23.85 -12.29 9.51
CA SER A 100 23.57 -11.89 8.12
C SER A 100 24.78 -11.36 7.32
N GLU A 101 25.94 -11.20 7.95
CA GLU A 101 27.20 -10.77 7.34
C GLU A 101 28.34 -11.80 7.51
N ASP A 102 28.18 -12.78 8.43
CA ASP A 102 29.18 -13.78 8.77
C ASP A 102 28.68 -15.17 8.35
N PHE A 103 29.02 -15.56 7.12
CA PHE A 103 28.68 -16.85 6.53
C PHE A 103 29.60 -17.97 7.03
N SER A 104 30.77 -17.61 7.59
CA SER A 104 31.65 -18.56 8.28
C SER A 104 30.94 -19.20 9.50
N ASN A 105 30.06 -18.44 10.16
CA ASN A 105 29.36 -18.83 11.40
C ASN A 105 28.65 -20.20 11.31
N PRO A 106 28.70 -21.05 12.36
CA PRO A 106 28.02 -22.36 12.39
C PRO A 106 26.49 -22.32 12.20
N LYS A 107 25.85 -21.16 12.36
CA LYS A 107 24.41 -21.00 12.04
C LYS A 107 24.14 -21.20 10.55
N TRP A 108 25.09 -20.86 9.68
CA TRP A 108 25.07 -21.16 8.25
C TRP A 108 25.56 -22.58 8.02
N ASN A 109 24.62 -23.46 7.68
CA ASN A 109 24.87 -24.84 7.34
C ASN A 109 25.51 -24.89 5.95
N LYS A 110 26.69 -25.51 5.85
CA LYS A 110 27.51 -25.55 4.63
C LYS A 110 27.31 -26.88 3.92
N LYS A 111 27.30 -26.89 2.58
CA LYS A 111 27.25 -28.09 1.76
C LYS A 111 28.23 -27.94 0.60
N ALA A 112 29.28 -28.76 0.63
CA ALA A 112 30.37 -28.77 -0.35
C ALA A 112 31.04 -27.40 -0.57
N VAL A 113 31.00 -26.50 0.42
CA VAL A 113 31.65 -25.19 0.38
C VAL A 113 32.45 -24.91 1.64
N ASP A 114 33.58 -24.24 1.44
CA ASP A 114 34.34 -23.56 2.48
C ASP A 114 34.06 -22.05 2.41
N ILE A 115 34.25 -21.35 3.53
CA ILE A 115 34.08 -19.90 3.61
C ILE A 115 35.38 -19.26 4.09
N VAL A 116 35.90 -18.34 3.29
CA VAL A 116 37.02 -17.46 3.67
C VAL A 116 36.42 -16.20 4.27
N LYS A 117 36.70 -15.92 5.54
CA LYS A 117 36.10 -14.77 6.23
C LYS A 117 36.81 -13.45 5.88
N ASP A 118 36.09 -12.33 5.97
CA ASP A 118 36.67 -10.97 6.07
C ASP A 118 37.61 -10.60 4.90
N THR A 119 37.21 -10.92 3.66
CA THR A 119 38.11 -10.95 2.49
C THR A 119 38.34 -9.61 1.79
N ILE A 120 37.26 -8.88 1.47
CA ILE A 120 37.28 -7.60 0.74
C ILE A 120 36.23 -6.64 1.33
N PRO A 121 36.31 -5.33 1.09
CA PRO A 121 35.27 -4.38 1.49
C PRO A 121 33.89 -4.75 0.93
N SER A 122 32.88 -4.74 1.80
CA SER A 122 31.49 -4.94 1.43
C SER A 122 30.98 -3.83 0.51
N PHE A 123 29.75 -3.97 0.00
CA PHE A 123 29.10 -2.88 -0.74
C PHE A 123 28.97 -1.58 0.08
N GLN A 124 28.76 -1.66 1.40
CA GLN A 124 28.65 -0.48 2.27
C GLN A 124 30.01 0.10 2.70
N LYS A 125 31.10 -0.67 2.54
CA LYS A 125 32.51 -0.27 2.74
C LYS A 125 32.90 0.10 4.18
N ASP A 126 32.00 -0.09 5.13
CA ASP A 126 32.19 -0.03 6.58
C ASP A 126 32.52 -1.41 7.20
N SER A 127 32.32 -2.47 6.41
CA SER A 127 32.34 -3.88 6.75
C SER A 127 33.10 -4.69 5.68
N LEU A 128 33.46 -5.93 5.99
CA LEU A 128 34.09 -6.86 5.05
C LEU A 128 33.09 -7.94 4.62
N SER A 129 33.30 -8.54 3.45
CA SER A 129 32.50 -9.65 2.93
C SER A 129 33.23 -10.98 2.99
N ASP A 130 32.47 -12.07 3.15
CA ASP A 130 33.02 -13.43 3.11
C ASP A 130 33.14 -13.92 1.66
N GLY A 131 34.22 -14.64 1.35
CA GLY A 131 34.36 -15.42 0.13
C GLY A 131 33.75 -16.81 0.30
N LEU A 132 32.98 -17.27 -0.67
CA LEU A 132 32.45 -18.63 -0.74
C LEU A 132 33.20 -19.42 -1.81
N ASN A 133 33.63 -20.63 -1.45
CA ASN A 133 34.48 -21.50 -2.27
C ASN A 133 33.79 -22.85 -2.46
N ALA A 134 33.56 -23.28 -3.69
CA ALA A 134 33.11 -24.62 -4.01
C ALA A 134 34.27 -25.63 -3.91
N THR A 135 34.03 -26.76 -3.25
CA THR A 135 35.02 -27.84 -3.05
C THR A 135 35.06 -28.82 -4.22
N THR A 136 36.04 -29.74 -4.20
CA THR A 136 36.18 -30.85 -5.17
C THR A 136 35.16 -31.98 -4.96
N LEU A 137 34.03 -31.73 -4.32
CA LEU A 137 33.00 -32.74 -4.03
C LEU A 137 31.83 -32.58 -4.99
N SER A 138 31.60 -33.57 -5.87
CA SER A 138 30.47 -33.58 -6.80
C SER A 138 29.13 -33.40 -6.07
N SER A 139 28.59 -32.17 -6.07
CA SER A 139 27.43 -31.80 -5.25
C SER A 139 26.89 -30.41 -5.60
N PRO A 140 25.70 -30.04 -5.07
CA PRO A 140 25.33 -28.65 -4.89
C PRO A 140 26.29 -27.93 -3.94
N HIS A 141 26.69 -26.71 -4.30
CA HIS A 141 27.60 -25.87 -3.52
C HIS A 141 26.85 -24.67 -2.92
N PHE A 142 26.62 -24.68 -1.60
CA PHE A 142 25.84 -23.63 -0.93
C PHE A 142 26.10 -23.47 0.57
N VAL A 143 25.73 -22.28 1.06
CA VAL A 143 25.36 -22.03 2.46
C VAL A 143 23.84 -21.95 2.59
N ARG A 144 23.28 -22.44 3.70
CA ARG A 144 21.85 -22.33 4.00
C ARG A 144 21.57 -22.01 5.46
N GLN A 145 20.41 -21.42 5.72
CA GLN A 145 19.89 -21.24 7.07
C GLN A 145 18.42 -21.64 7.17
N ASN A 146 18.06 -22.40 8.21
CA ASN A 146 16.66 -22.69 8.50
C ASN A 146 15.98 -21.50 9.19
N TYR A 147 14.89 -21.02 8.60
CA TYR A 147 14.01 -20.01 9.17
C TYR A 147 12.77 -20.62 9.82
N SER A 148 12.09 -19.84 10.67
CA SER A 148 10.69 -20.07 11.01
C SER A 148 9.95 -18.75 11.13
N ILE A 149 8.79 -18.68 10.48
CA ILE A 149 7.96 -17.47 10.29
C ILE A 149 6.53 -17.68 10.80
N GLY A 150 6.29 -18.77 11.53
CA GLY A 150 5.02 -19.11 12.21
C GLY A 150 3.86 -19.58 11.31
N ARG A 151 3.72 -19.04 10.10
CA ARG A 151 2.66 -19.38 9.13
C ARG A 151 3.16 -19.28 7.68
N LYS A 152 2.34 -19.66 6.70
CA LYS A 152 2.63 -19.37 5.28
C LYS A 152 2.51 -17.87 5.01
N ASN A 153 3.45 -17.30 4.26
CA ASN A 153 3.38 -15.94 3.72
C ASN A 153 4.23 -15.85 2.43
N THR A 154 4.03 -14.81 1.63
CA THR A 154 5.01 -14.38 0.63
C THR A 154 6.23 -13.78 1.34
N VAL A 155 7.42 -14.27 1.02
CA VAL A 155 8.70 -13.79 1.60
C VAL A 155 9.68 -13.43 0.49
N THR A 156 10.62 -12.54 0.78
CA THR A 156 11.74 -12.20 -0.11
C THR A 156 13.06 -12.58 0.56
N LEU A 157 13.79 -13.52 -0.05
CA LEU A 157 15.21 -13.77 0.22
C LEU A 157 16.06 -12.84 -0.64
N SER A 158 17.12 -12.29 -0.07
CA SER A 158 18.07 -11.43 -0.77
C SER A 158 19.47 -11.51 -0.15
N VAL A 159 20.49 -11.17 -0.94
CA VAL A 159 21.89 -11.10 -0.52
C VAL A 159 22.66 -10.22 -1.52
N GLN A 160 23.71 -9.55 -1.07
CA GLN A 160 24.61 -8.80 -1.93
C GLN A 160 25.75 -9.73 -2.36
N VAL A 161 25.95 -9.84 -3.67
CA VAL A 161 26.88 -10.77 -4.30
C VAL A 161 27.81 -10.02 -5.25
N LYS A 162 29.09 -10.40 -5.26
CA LYS A 162 30.07 -9.96 -6.24
C LYS A 162 30.82 -11.17 -6.78
N ALA A 163 31.02 -11.23 -8.09
CA ALA A 163 31.72 -12.35 -8.71
C ALA A 163 33.18 -12.42 -8.23
N GLY A 164 33.64 -13.64 -7.92
CA GLY A 164 35.04 -14.03 -7.95
C GLY A 164 35.31 -14.77 -9.25
N GLU A 165 35.54 -16.08 -9.16
CA GLU A 165 35.80 -16.98 -10.29
C GLU A 165 34.55 -17.72 -10.81
N ALA A 166 33.40 -17.65 -10.13
CA ALA A 166 32.14 -18.20 -10.60
C ALA A 166 31.30 -17.17 -11.39
N PRO A 167 30.78 -17.53 -12.57
CA PRO A 167 29.91 -16.64 -13.35
C PRO A 167 28.47 -16.53 -12.79
N PHE A 168 28.00 -17.52 -12.01
CA PHE A 168 26.64 -17.56 -11.49
C PHE A 168 26.57 -17.75 -9.97
N ALA A 169 25.61 -17.04 -9.36
CA ALA A 169 25.10 -17.34 -8.03
C ALA A 169 23.62 -17.72 -8.11
N TYR A 170 23.10 -18.44 -7.11
CA TYR A 170 21.70 -18.82 -7.05
C TYR A 170 21.09 -18.65 -5.66
N LEU A 171 19.77 -18.45 -5.65
CA LEU A 171 18.94 -18.41 -4.44
C LEU A 171 17.83 -19.44 -4.53
N SER A 172 17.62 -20.20 -3.46
CA SER A 172 16.48 -21.12 -3.33
C SER A 172 15.80 -20.97 -1.97
N GLY A 173 14.49 -21.15 -1.97
CA GLY A 173 13.63 -21.14 -0.80
C GLY A 173 12.97 -22.51 -0.61
N GLU A 174 12.54 -22.83 0.61
CA GLU A 174 11.89 -24.09 1.00
C GLU A 174 12.73 -25.38 0.86
N SER A 175 13.71 -25.44 -0.04
CA SER A 175 14.47 -26.64 -0.37
C SER A 175 15.99 -26.44 -0.26
N LYS A 176 16.66 -27.32 0.49
CA LYS A 176 18.13 -27.47 0.47
C LYS A 176 18.68 -28.21 -0.77
N THR A 177 17.82 -28.60 -1.70
CA THR A 177 18.20 -29.19 -2.99
C THR A 177 17.82 -28.20 -4.08
N PRO A 178 18.77 -27.54 -4.76
CA PRO A 178 18.43 -26.65 -5.86
C PRO A 178 17.81 -27.46 -7.01
N SER A 179 16.86 -26.83 -7.67
CA SER A 179 16.17 -27.33 -8.85
C SER A 179 15.56 -26.15 -9.60
N GLU A 180 15.56 -26.23 -10.93
CA GLU A 180 15.02 -25.20 -11.84
C GLU A 180 13.70 -24.61 -11.33
N LYS A 181 12.71 -25.46 -11.02
CA LYS A 181 11.36 -25.07 -10.56
C LYS A 181 11.28 -24.19 -9.29
N GLY A 182 12.35 -24.11 -8.50
CA GLY A 182 12.38 -23.40 -7.21
C GLY A 182 13.72 -22.72 -6.90
N THR A 183 14.48 -22.36 -7.93
CA THR A 183 15.80 -21.72 -7.79
C THR A 183 15.92 -20.56 -8.76
N ALA A 184 16.17 -19.36 -8.25
CA ALA A 184 16.52 -18.20 -9.04
C ALA A 184 18.02 -18.20 -9.32
N VAL A 185 18.44 -18.04 -10.58
CA VAL A 185 19.86 -18.08 -10.97
C VAL A 185 20.28 -16.78 -11.66
N PHE A 186 21.40 -16.23 -11.19
CA PHE A 186 21.84 -14.87 -11.45
C PHE A 186 23.21 -14.89 -12.13
N ASN A 187 23.28 -14.34 -13.34
CA ASN A 187 24.51 -14.19 -14.11
C ASN A 187 25.22 -12.90 -13.66
N LEU A 188 26.27 -13.06 -12.86
CA LEU A 188 27.00 -11.97 -12.22
C LEU A 188 27.93 -11.24 -13.21
N LYS A 189 28.18 -11.83 -14.38
CA LYS A 189 29.00 -11.25 -15.45
C LYS A 189 28.20 -10.30 -16.34
N GLU A 190 26.94 -10.65 -16.63
CA GLU A 190 26.04 -9.84 -17.45
C GLU A 190 25.06 -8.99 -16.62
N GLY A 191 24.91 -9.28 -15.32
CA GLY A 191 24.03 -8.54 -14.42
C GLY A 191 22.55 -8.80 -14.62
N LYS A 192 22.18 -10.02 -15.05
CA LYS A 192 20.80 -10.43 -15.40
C LYS A 192 20.38 -11.70 -14.66
N VAL A 193 19.08 -11.99 -14.65
CA VAL A 193 18.54 -13.30 -14.25
C VAL A 193 18.64 -14.23 -15.46
N ASP A 194 19.26 -15.39 -15.30
CA ASP A 194 19.37 -16.41 -16.36
C ASP A 194 18.36 -17.54 -16.17
N TYR A 195 17.90 -17.78 -14.93
CA TYR A 195 16.78 -18.69 -14.67
C TYR A 195 15.77 -18.06 -13.69
N GLU A 196 14.53 -17.93 -14.18
CA GLU A 196 13.36 -17.43 -13.44
C GLU A 196 12.56 -18.63 -12.89
N PRO A 197 12.37 -18.77 -11.56
CA PRO A 197 11.73 -19.95 -10.97
C PRO A 197 10.24 -20.02 -11.29
N GLU A 198 9.72 -21.22 -11.58
CA GLU A 198 8.29 -21.46 -11.89
C GLU A 198 7.30 -20.95 -10.83
N LYS A 199 7.78 -20.72 -9.60
CA LYS A 199 7.01 -20.19 -8.48
C LYS A 199 7.78 -19.10 -7.75
N GLY A 200 7.35 -17.87 -7.94
CA GLY A 200 7.89 -16.68 -7.29
C GLY A 200 8.26 -15.60 -8.30
N ALA A 201 9.21 -14.75 -7.92
CA ALA A 201 9.84 -13.77 -8.80
C ALA A 201 11.30 -13.56 -8.39
N ALA A 202 12.23 -13.57 -9.35
CA ALA A 202 13.63 -13.24 -9.16
C ALA A 202 13.92 -11.79 -9.59
N ALA A 203 14.90 -11.16 -8.94
CA ALA A 203 15.42 -9.86 -9.39
C ALA A 203 16.89 -9.70 -9.01
N ILE A 204 17.65 -9.13 -9.95
CA ILE A 204 19.01 -8.66 -9.74
C ILE A 204 19.07 -7.15 -9.96
N LYS A 205 19.79 -6.44 -9.09
CA LYS A 205 20.02 -5.00 -9.19
C LYS A 205 21.49 -4.70 -9.00
N GLN A 206 22.12 -4.04 -9.96
CA GLN A 206 23.49 -3.54 -9.81
C GLN A 206 23.56 -2.49 -8.69
N LEU A 207 24.59 -2.58 -7.84
CA LEU A 207 24.78 -1.68 -6.70
C LEU A 207 25.96 -0.71 -6.90
N GLY A 208 27.06 -1.19 -7.50
CA GLY A 208 28.30 -0.44 -7.70
C GLY A 208 29.52 -1.35 -7.53
N ASP A 209 30.68 -0.99 -8.09
CA ASP A 209 31.96 -1.73 -7.94
C ASP A 209 31.91 -3.24 -8.23
N GLY A 210 30.98 -3.68 -9.08
CA GLY A 210 30.73 -5.08 -9.40
C GLY A 210 29.91 -5.87 -8.37
N TRP A 211 29.33 -5.19 -7.37
CA TRP A 211 28.31 -5.74 -6.48
C TRP A 211 26.92 -5.69 -7.12
N TYR A 212 26.15 -6.74 -6.87
CA TYR A 212 24.73 -6.89 -7.23
C TYR A 212 23.92 -7.29 -6.00
N LEU A 213 22.70 -6.78 -5.88
CA LEU A 213 21.67 -7.30 -4.98
C LEU A 213 20.89 -8.37 -5.74
N CYS A 214 21.09 -9.63 -5.39
CA CYS A 214 20.30 -10.75 -5.91
C CYS A 214 19.15 -11.04 -4.94
N SER A 215 17.97 -11.36 -5.47
CA SER A 215 16.77 -11.57 -4.66
C SER A 215 15.76 -12.52 -5.31
N TYR A 216 15.04 -13.27 -4.46
CA TYR A 216 14.01 -14.23 -4.82
C TYR A 216 12.82 -14.09 -3.86
N THR A 217 11.66 -13.68 -4.41
CA THR A 217 10.37 -13.61 -3.71
C THR A 217 9.58 -14.89 -3.95
N PHE A 218 9.10 -15.57 -2.91
CA PHE A 218 8.39 -16.85 -3.02
C PHE A 218 7.33 -17.07 -1.93
N GLU A 219 6.41 -18.01 -2.17
CA GLU A 219 5.44 -18.49 -1.18
C GLU A 219 6.08 -19.53 -0.25
N SER A 220 6.12 -19.21 1.04
CA SER A 220 6.84 -20.01 2.04
C SER A 220 5.93 -20.84 2.94
N ASN A 221 6.50 -21.88 3.56
CA ASN A 221 5.90 -22.63 4.66
C ASN A 221 6.34 -22.03 6.02
N PRO A 222 5.69 -22.42 7.15
CA PRO A 222 6.04 -21.89 8.49
C PRO A 222 7.49 -22.10 8.93
N ARG A 223 8.20 -23.03 8.27
CA ARG A 223 9.62 -23.40 8.39
C ARG A 223 10.10 -23.85 7.02
N GLY A 224 11.35 -23.53 6.68
CA GLY A 224 11.98 -23.94 5.43
C GLY A 224 13.49 -23.74 5.47
N ASP A 225 14.10 -23.73 4.29
CA ASP A 225 15.52 -23.44 4.05
C ASP A 225 15.66 -22.19 3.19
N ALA A 226 16.48 -21.23 3.61
CA ALA A 226 16.97 -20.14 2.77
C ALA A 226 18.38 -20.51 2.31
N VAL A 227 18.58 -20.66 1.00
CA VAL A 227 19.82 -21.17 0.39
C VAL A 227 20.45 -20.10 -0.49
N ILE A 228 21.77 -19.94 -0.34
CA ILE A 228 22.62 -19.07 -1.17
C ILE A 228 23.77 -19.94 -1.67
N GLY A 229 23.92 -20.06 -2.99
CA GLY A 229 24.91 -20.96 -3.61
C GLY A 229 25.47 -20.44 -4.93
N VAL A 230 26.32 -21.26 -5.54
CA VAL A 230 27.05 -20.96 -6.78
C VAL A 230 26.85 -22.06 -7.83
N SER A 231 26.95 -21.70 -9.11
CA SER A 231 26.90 -22.65 -10.21
C SER A 231 27.83 -22.26 -11.38
N GLU A 232 28.28 -23.26 -12.14
CA GLU A 232 29.04 -23.03 -13.38
C GLU A 232 28.14 -22.72 -14.59
N SER A 233 26.83 -22.99 -14.49
CA SER A 233 25.84 -22.66 -15.52
C SER A 233 24.46 -22.33 -14.93
N PRO A 234 23.51 -21.82 -15.74
CA PRO A 234 22.13 -21.52 -15.30
C PRO A 234 21.32 -22.71 -14.76
N SER A 235 21.71 -23.96 -15.08
CA SER A 235 20.98 -25.17 -14.66
C SER A 235 21.87 -26.26 -14.04
N GLN A 236 23.20 -26.18 -14.18
CA GLN A 236 24.12 -27.15 -13.60
C GLN A 236 24.50 -26.75 -12.16
N PHE A 237 23.69 -27.20 -11.21
CA PHE A 237 23.97 -27.02 -9.78
C PHE A 237 24.96 -28.05 -9.20
N ILE A 238 25.26 -29.14 -9.91
CA ILE A 238 26.17 -30.21 -9.47
C ILE A 238 27.44 -30.18 -10.32
N PHE A 239 28.57 -29.92 -9.68
CA PHE A 239 29.88 -29.84 -10.30
C PHE A 239 30.97 -30.14 -9.25
N GLU A 240 32.24 -29.97 -9.62
CA GLU A 240 33.40 -29.99 -8.74
C GLU A 240 34.21 -28.72 -9.01
N SER A 241 34.78 -28.08 -7.99
CA SER A 241 35.58 -26.87 -8.14
C SER A 241 36.90 -26.94 -7.38
N THR A 242 37.85 -26.12 -7.85
CA THR A 242 39.17 -25.88 -7.24
C THR A 242 39.49 -24.37 -7.17
N LYS A 243 38.48 -23.52 -7.41
CA LYS A 243 38.59 -22.06 -7.40
C LYS A 243 38.91 -21.53 -6.00
N GLN A 244 39.65 -20.42 -5.91
CA GLN A 244 40.05 -19.83 -4.64
C GLN A 244 38.95 -18.99 -3.99
N ILE A 245 38.12 -18.29 -4.78
CA ILE A 245 36.85 -17.68 -4.35
C ILE A 245 35.89 -17.68 -5.54
N ASP A 246 34.76 -18.39 -5.43
CA ASP A 246 33.72 -18.40 -6.46
C ASP A 246 32.93 -17.09 -6.47
N VAL A 247 32.42 -16.68 -5.30
CA VAL A 247 31.70 -15.41 -5.11
C VAL A 247 32.00 -14.80 -3.74
N TYR A 248 31.86 -13.48 -3.65
CA TYR A 248 31.85 -12.74 -2.38
C TYR A 248 30.40 -12.49 -1.96
N LEU A 249 30.09 -12.75 -0.69
CA LEU A 249 28.76 -12.61 -0.10
C LEU A 249 28.77 -11.59 1.05
N TRP A 250 27.76 -10.72 1.06
CA TRP A 250 27.48 -9.83 2.19
C TRP A 250 25.97 -9.59 2.32
N GLY A 251 25.50 -9.24 3.51
CA GLY A 251 24.17 -8.68 3.69
C GLY A 251 22.99 -9.59 3.35
N ALA A 252 23.01 -10.87 3.78
CA ALA A 252 21.89 -11.78 3.55
C ALA A 252 20.65 -11.44 4.40
N GLN A 253 19.49 -11.38 3.75
CA GLN A 253 18.24 -10.94 4.36
C GLN A 253 17.03 -11.73 3.85
N LEU A 254 16.23 -12.29 4.78
CA LEU A 254 14.93 -12.89 4.50
C LEU A 254 13.83 -12.08 5.21
N GLU A 255 12.88 -11.56 4.45
CA GLU A 255 11.79 -10.71 4.96
C GLU A 255 10.41 -11.28 4.65
N ASN A 256 9.43 -11.02 5.53
CA ASN A 256 8.01 -11.24 5.25
C ASN A 256 7.43 -10.09 4.41
N LYS A 257 7.90 -9.99 3.17
CA LYS A 257 7.54 -8.97 2.17
C LYS A 257 7.53 -9.57 0.76
N THR A 258 6.96 -8.82 -0.18
CA THR A 258 6.95 -9.12 -1.63
C THR A 258 8.14 -8.49 -2.39
N SER A 259 8.93 -7.66 -1.72
CA SER A 259 10.07 -6.93 -2.29
C SER A 259 11.13 -6.63 -1.21
N VAL A 260 12.38 -6.45 -1.62
CA VAL A 260 13.52 -6.22 -0.73
C VAL A 260 13.42 -4.85 -0.06
N GLY A 261 13.46 -4.82 1.28
CA GLY A 261 13.57 -3.59 2.07
C GLY A 261 14.99 -3.03 2.15
N SER A 262 15.21 -2.02 2.99
CA SER A 262 16.58 -1.65 3.38
C SER A 262 17.22 -2.76 4.21
N TYR A 263 18.54 -2.88 4.19
CA TYR A 263 19.23 -3.95 4.92
C TYR A 263 19.04 -3.83 6.45
N LEU A 264 18.88 -4.98 7.11
CA LEU A 264 18.81 -5.15 8.56
C LEU A 264 19.92 -6.14 8.99
N PRO A 265 21.02 -5.66 9.59
CA PRO A 265 22.05 -6.53 10.13
C PRO A 265 21.55 -7.33 11.33
N THR A 266 22.01 -8.57 11.46
CA THR A 266 21.69 -9.52 12.52
C THR A 266 22.95 -10.24 12.99
N THR A 267 23.02 -10.50 14.30
CA THR A 267 24.08 -11.27 14.94
C THR A 267 23.49 -12.58 15.47
N ASN A 268 23.54 -12.83 16.77
CA ASN A 268 22.93 -14.02 17.41
C ASN A 268 21.40 -13.90 17.62
N VAL A 269 20.78 -12.81 17.16
CA VAL A 269 19.34 -12.52 17.30
C VAL A 269 18.74 -12.00 15.99
N ILE A 270 17.45 -12.29 15.78
CA ILE A 270 16.65 -11.68 14.72
C ILE A 270 16.48 -10.19 15.02
N ASN A 271 16.89 -9.34 14.08
CA ASN A 271 16.63 -7.90 14.14
C ASN A 271 15.21 -7.63 13.61
N THR A 272 14.41 -6.91 14.39
CA THR A 272 13.06 -6.45 14.02
C THR A 272 12.97 -4.96 14.25
N ILE A 273 12.67 -4.20 13.21
CA ILE A 273 12.36 -2.77 13.31
C ILE A 273 10.85 -2.52 13.20
N GLU A 274 10.43 -1.39 13.74
CA GLU A 274 9.11 -0.82 13.47
C GLU A 274 9.27 0.27 12.41
N GLU A 275 8.50 0.19 11.32
CA GLU A 275 8.51 1.20 10.26
C GLU A 275 7.07 1.69 9.98
N TYR A 276 6.96 2.93 9.51
CA TYR A 276 5.68 3.60 9.27
C TYR A 276 5.47 3.79 7.78
N ILE A 277 4.81 2.83 7.13
CA ILE A 277 4.47 2.89 5.70
C ILE A 277 3.19 3.70 5.48
N GLN A 278 3.06 4.34 4.32
CA GLN A 278 1.79 4.93 3.92
C GLN A 278 0.79 3.82 3.56
N TYR A 279 -0.37 3.80 4.21
CA TYR A 279 -1.46 2.85 3.87
C TYR A 279 -1.94 3.07 2.44
N VAL A 280 -2.11 1.97 1.70
CA VAL A 280 -2.73 1.95 0.37
C VAL A 280 -3.95 1.03 0.43
N PRO A 281 -5.19 1.54 0.28
CA PRO A 281 -6.38 0.71 0.30
C PRO A 281 -6.44 -0.23 -0.90
N LYS A 282 -7.07 -1.40 -0.71
CA LYS A 282 -7.26 -2.41 -1.77
C LYS A 282 -8.21 -1.94 -2.88
N PRO A 283 -8.18 -2.52 -4.09
CA PRO A 283 -9.16 -2.25 -5.14
C PRO A 283 -10.62 -2.41 -4.69
N GLU A 284 -10.90 -3.41 -3.86
CA GLU A 284 -12.24 -3.65 -3.26
C GLU A 284 -12.65 -2.54 -2.28
N GLU A 285 -11.68 -1.98 -1.54
CA GLU A 285 -11.87 -0.84 -0.61
C GLU A 285 -12.04 0.51 -1.35
N LEU A 286 -11.96 0.51 -2.68
CA LEU A 286 -12.13 1.67 -3.57
C LEU A 286 -13.47 1.64 -4.34
N GLU A 287 -14.38 0.73 -4.00
CA GLU A 287 -15.76 0.66 -4.52
C GLU A 287 -16.73 1.50 -3.67
N ILE A 288 -16.61 1.40 -2.34
CA ILE A 288 -17.35 2.17 -1.35
C ILE A 288 -16.34 2.82 -0.40
N ILE A 289 -16.32 4.15 -0.32
CA ILE A 289 -15.34 4.84 0.51
C ILE A 289 -15.92 5.05 1.91
N ASN A 290 -15.34 4.34 2.88
CA ASN A 290 -15.59 4.58 4.30
C ASN A 290 -14.89 5.88 4.73
N SER A 291 -15.66 6.87 5.13
CA SER A 291 -15.15 8.10 5.77
C SER A 291 -15.85 8.31 7.11
N SER A 292 -15.26 9.05 8.04
CA SER A 292 -15.99 9.55 9.21
C SER A 292 -16.85 10.77 8.83
N TYR A 293 -17.95 11.02 9.55
CA TYR A 293 -18.76 12.24 9.40
C TYR A 293 -17.90 13.51 9.60
N GLN A 294 -17.02 13.54 10.61
CA GLN A 294 -16.11 14.67 10.90
C GLN A 294 -15.16 14.99 9.73
N LYS A 295 -14.51 13.97 9.16
CA LYS A 295 -13.68 14.13 7.94
C LYS A 295 -14.49 14.71 6.78
N LEU A 296 -15.71 14.21 6.55
CA LEU A 296 -16.54 14.73 5.45
C LEU A 296 -16.93 16.19 5.66
N TYR A 297 -17.25 16.58 6.90
CA TYR A 297 -17.49 17.99 7.28
C TYR A 297 -16.31 18.88 6.85
N PHE A 298 -15.07 18.53 7.23
CA PHE A 298 -13.89 19.32 6.85
C PHE A 298 -13.65 19.37 5.33
N GLN A 299 -13.94 18.29 4.60
CA GLN A 299 -13.78 18.28 3.13
C GLN A 299 -14.80 19.18 2.41
N VAL A 300 -16.06 19.18 2.85
CA VAL A 300 -17.11 20.01 2.25
C VAL A 300 -16.96 21.49 2.65
N ASP A 301 -16.46 21.75 3.87
CA ASP A 301 -16.11 23.09 4.34
C ASP A 301 -14.91 23.70 3.57
N ASP A 302 -13.85 22.92 3.30
CA ASP A 302 -12.74 23.35 2.43
C ASP A 302 -13.22 23.69 1.01
N ILE A 303 -14.15 22.90 0.45
CA ILE A 303 -14.79 23.19 -0.84
C ILE A 303 -15.59 24.49 -0.78
N TYR A 304 -16.39 24.72 0.27
CA TYR A 304 -17.12 25.98 0.45
C TYR A 304 -16.17 27.19 0.42
N ARG A 305 -15.05 27.12 1.15
CA ARG A 305 -14.02 28.18 1.15
C ARG A 305 -13.41 28.40 -0.24
N ARG A 306 -13.02 27.34 -0.94
CA ARG A 306 -12.44 27.43 -2.30
C ARG A 306 -13.41 28.02 -3.32
N ILE A 307 -14.72 27.80 -3.18
CA ILE A 307 -15.71 28.48 -4.03
C ILE A 307 -15.71 29.98 -3.75
N GLU A 308 -15.57 30.41 -2.49
CA GLU A 308 -15.38 31.83 -2.20
C GLU A 308 -14.08 32.39 -2.80
N ASP A 309 -12.99 31.64 -2.79
CA ASP A 309 -11.71 32.09 -3.36
C ASP A 309 -11.77 32.16 -4.91
N VAL A 310 -12.61 31.33 -5.54
CA VAL A 310 -12.99 31.47 -6.95
C VAL A 310 -13.85 32.73 -7.19
N GLU A 311 -14.80 33.05 -6.31
CA GLU A 311 -15.67 34.24 -6.44
C GLU A 311 -14.94 35.57 -6.13
N LYS A 312 -14.01 35.57 -5.16
CA LYS A 312 -13.17 36.71 -4.77
C LYS A 312 -12.01 36.94 -5.75
N GLY A 313 -11.50 35.86 -6.35
CA GLY A 313 -10.39 35.89 -7.29
C GLY A 313 -10.75 36.38 -8.69
N SER A 314 -9.73 36.57 -9.53
CA SER A 314 -9.90 36.98 -10.93
C SER A 314 -10.39 35.83 -11.82
N ILE A 315 -11.70 35.60 -11.86
CA ILE A 315 -12.34 34.71 -12.85
C ILE A 315 -11.98 35.19 -14.27
N PRO A 316 -11.35 34.36 -15.13
CA PRO A 316 -11.00 34.73 -16.50
C PRO A 316 -12.23 35.15 -17.31
N LEU A 317 -12.11 36.17 -18.15
CA LEU A 317 -13.24 36.75 -18.89
C LEU A 317 -14.04 35.70 -19.68
N LYS A 318 -13.34 34.74 -20.31
CA LYS A 318 -13.93 33.60 -21.03
C LYS A 318 -14.93 32.78 -20.21
N TYR A 319 -14.73 32.67 -18.90
CA TYR A 319 -15.55 31.87 -17.99
C TYR A 319 -16.42 32.71 -17.05
N LYS A 320 -16.34 34.05 -17.11
CA LYS A 320 -17.13 35.00 -16.31
C LYS A 320 -18.56 35.15 -16.84
N THR A 321 -19.20 34.05 -17.22
CA THR A 321 -20.55 34.01 -17.80
C THR A 321 -21.63 33.98 -16.71
N PRO A 322 -22.84 34.53 -16.94
CA PRO A 322 -23.95 34.44 -15.98
C PRO A 322 -24.31 33.01 -15.59
N TYR A 323 -24.14 32.05 -16.51
CA TYR A 323 -24.34 30.63 -16.24
C TYR A 323 -23.33 30.11 -15.21
N ILE A 324 -22.03 30.26 -15.45
CA ILE A 324 -20.99 29.75 -14.53
C ILE A 324 -21.10 30.44 -13.16
N LEU A 325 -21.35 31.76 -13.13
CA LEU A 325 -21.52 32.51 -11.88
C LEU A 325 -22.75 32.06 -11.07
N SER A 326 -23.89 31.77 -11.72
CA SER A 326 -25.07 31.25 -11.01
C SER A 326 -24.87 29.81 -10.52
N ARG A 327 -24.16 28.96 -11.28
CA ARG A 327 -23.82 27.60 -10.84
C ARG A 327 -22.81 27.57 -9.70
N LEU A 328 -21.80 28.45 -9.68
CA LEU A 328 -20.86 28.60 -8.56
C LEU A 328 -21.59 28.97 -7.26
N ARG A 329 -22.54 29.90 -7.31
CA ARG A 329 -23.37 30.26 -6.16
C ARG A 329 -24.21 29.09 -5.66
N ASN A 330 -24.87 28.37 -6.57
CA ASN A 330 -25.65 27.17 -6.21
C ASN A 330 -24.76 26.07 -5.61
N LEU A 331 -23.54 25.91 -6.12
CA LEU A 331 -22.55 24.97 -5.58
C LEU A 331 -22.13 25.35 -4.15
N LYS A 332 -21.91 26.66 -3.90
CA LYS A 332 -21.61 27.17 -2.55
C LYS A 332 -22.77 26.93 -1.58
N THR A 333 -24.01 27.16 -2.01
CA THR A 333 -25.21 26.84 -1.22
C THR A 333 -25.31 25.35 -0.91
N ASN A 334 -25.08 24.47 -1.90
CA ASN A 334 -25.15 23.02 -1.69
C ASN A 334 -24.04 22.50 -0.76
N ALA A 335 -22.83 23.07 -0.85
CA ALA A 335 -21.74 22.78 0.09
C ALA A 335 -22.13 23.21 1.52
N LEU A 336 -22.57 24.46 1.71
CA LEU A 336 -23.01 24.98 3.02
C LEU A 336 -24.13 24.12 3.64
N LEU A 337 -25.17 23.80 2.87
CA LEU A 337 -26.31 22.96 3.31
C LEU A 337 -25.93 21.51 3.66
N LEU A 338 -24.73 21.04 3.28
CA LEU A 338 -24.18 19.77 3.72
C LEU A 338 -23.23 19.95 4.91
N THR A 339 -22.38 20.96 4.92
CA THR A 339 -21.53 21.36 6.04
C THR A 339 -22.35 21.59 7.32
N ASP A 340 -23.44 22.36 7.23
CA ASP A 340 -24.34 22.62 8.37
C ASP A 340 -25.10 21.37 8.81
N ALA A 341 -25.44 20.47 7.88
CA ALA A 341 -26.11 19.22 8.23
C ALA A 341 -25.15 18.28 8.99
N LEU A 342 -23.92 18.10 8.48
CA LEU A 342 -22.89 17.26 9.09
C LEU A 342 -22.45 17.76 10.47
N ARG A 343 -22.50 19.08 10.69
CA ARG A 343 -22.13 19.71 11.96
C ARG A 343 -23.23 19.69 13.01
N ASN A 344 -24.49 19.88 12.61
CA ASN A 344 -25.58 20.21 13.54
C ASN A 344 -26.71 19.15 13.61
N ASN A 345 -26.78 18.17 12.70
CA ASN A 345 -27.81 17.12 12.73
C ASN A 345 -27.25 15.77 13.22
N SER A 346 -27.39 15.50 14.52
CA SER A 346 -26.99 14.24 15.14
C SER A 346 -27.77 13.00 14.67
N TYR A 347 -28.77 13.13 13.80
CA TYR A 347 -29.55 12.01 13.25
C TYR A 347 -29.42 11.87 11.73
N LEU A 348 -28.48 12.60 11.12
CA LEU A 348 -28.30 12.66 9.67
C LEU A 348 -27.93 11.30 9.10
N THR A 349 -28.75 10.79 8.17
CA THR A 349 -28.55 9.46 7.58
C THR A 349 -27.55 9.47 6.41
N ASN A 350 -26.95 8.30 6.16
CA ASN A 350 -26.12 8.09 4.96
C ASN A 350 -26.86 8.43 3.66
N GLU A 351 -28.19 8.20 3.58
CA GLU A 351 -28.98 8.51 2.39
C GLU A 351 -29.12 10.04 2.18
N GLU A 352 -29.43 10.80 3.23
CA GLU A 352 -29.52 12.27 3.16
C GLU A 352 -28.21 12.92 2.75
N VAL A 353 -27.07 12.45 3.30
CA VAL A 353 -25.75 12.93 2.89
C VAL A 353 -25.47 12.60 1.43
N ASN A 354 -25.76 11.37 1.01
CA ASN A 354 -25.49 10.93 -0.36
C ASN A 354 -26.36 11.66 -1.39
N ASN A 355 -27.59 12.04 -1.04
CA ASN A 355 -28.42 12.92 -1.84
C ASN A 355 -27.86 14.36 -1.91
N LYS A 356 -27.43 14.94 -0.77
CA LYS A 356 -26.78 16.27 -0.74
C LYS A 356 -25.47 16.30 -1.56
N LEU A 357 -24.62 15.28 -1.43
CA LEU A 357 -23.40 15.13 -2.23
C LEU A 357 -23.71 15.03 -3.73
N LYS A 358 -24.73 14.27 -4.11
CA LYS A 358 -25.20 14.15 -5.50
C LYS A 358 -25.60 15.51 -6.09
N ASP A 359 -26.17 16.41 -5.29
CA ASP A 359 -26.54 17.76 -5.73
C ASP A 359 -25.36 18.75 -5.80
N ILE A 360 -24.33 18.57 -4.98
CA ILE A 360 -23.01 19.22 -5.17
C ILE A 360 -22.43 18.78 -6.52
N TYR A 361 -22.29 17.47 -6.75
CA TYR A 361 -21.68 16.94 -7.98
C TYR A 361 -22.45 17.31 -9.25
N LYS A 362 -23.78 17.16 -9.30
CA LYS A 362 -24.62 17.63 -10.43
C LYS A 362 -24.35 19.10 -10.78
N THR A 363 -24.24 19.94 -9.76
CA THR A 363 -24.05 21.38 -9.93
C THR A 363 -22.63 21.67 -10.45
N TYR A 364 -21.63 20.96 -9.95
CA TYR A 364 -20.26 21.08 -10.44
C TYR A 364 -20.11 20.60 -11.89
N ASN A 365 -20.68 19.45 -12.24
CA ASN A 365 -20.75 18.92 -13.60
C ASN A 365 -21.33 19.93 -14.60
N SER A 366 -22.39 20.67 -14.22
CA SER A 366 -22.93 21.73 -15.07
C SER A 366 -21.94 22.88 -15.35
N ILE A 367 -20.99 23.15 -14.45
CA ILE A 367 -19.89 24.10 -14.68
C ILE A 367 -18.85 23.48 -15.61
N LEU A 368 -18.46 22.22 -15.38
CA LEU A 368 -17.48 21.51 -16.21
C LEU A 368 -17.93 21.39 -17.67
N ASN A 369 -19.20 21.03 -17.91
CA ASN A 369 -19.78 21.02 -19.25
C ASN A 369 -19.79 22.41 -19.90
N GLN A 370 -20.13 23.47 -19.16
CA GLN A 370 -20.08 24.83 -19.72
C GLN A 370 -18.65 25.27 -20.04
N ILE A 371 -17.65 24.87 -19.23
CA ILE A 371 -16.23 25.11 -19.52
C ILE A 371 -15.79 24.28 -20.74
N ASN A 372 -16.21 23.02 -20.87
CA ASN A 372 -15.93 22.20 -22.06
C ASN A 372 -16.48 22.85 -23.32
N ASN A 373 -17.77 23.22 -23.33
CA ASN A 373 -18.44 23.87 -24.46
C ASN A 373 -17.78 25.20 -24.85
N LEU A 374 -17.31 25.99 -23.87
CA LEU A 374 -16.58 27.23 -24.13
C LEU A 374 -15.17 27.00 -24.71
N ASN A 375 -14.65 25.78 -24.67
CA ASN A 375 -13.36 25.39 -25.25
C ASN A 375 -13.54 24.35 -26.38
N ASP A 376 -14.73 24.28 -26.98
CA ASP A 376 -15.02 23.46 -28.15
C ASP A 376 -15.14 24.34 -29.40
N ASP A 377 -14.01 24.47 -30.09
CA ASP A 377 -13.89 25.31 -31.29
C ASP A 377 -14.69 24.77 -32.49
N THR A 378 -15.28 23.57 -32.41
CA THR A 378 -16.00 22.95 -33.55
C THR A 378 -17.20 23.76 -34.03
N LEU A 379 -17.86 24.54 -33.16
CA LEU A 379 -18.93 25.46 -33.58
C LEU A 379 -18.39 26.61 -34.45
N GLU A 380 -17.21 27.13 -34.10
CA GLU A 380 -16.57 28.24 -34.80
C GLU A 380 -15.90 27.75 -36.10
N GLU A 381 -15.28 26.57 -36.10
CA GLU A 381 -14.80 25.86 -37.29
C GLU A 381 -15.96 25.55 -38.27
N ASN A 382 -17.08 25.00 -37.78
CA ASN A 382 -18.25 24.71 -38.62
C ASN A 382 -18.87 25.99 -39.20
N MET A 383 -19.05 27.05 -38.40
CA MET A 383 -19.60 28.33 -38.86
C MET A 383 -18.70 28.99 -39.92
N ASN A 384 -17.39 29.01 -39.70
CA ASN A 384 -16.43 29.50 -40.70
C ASN A 384 -16.42 28.63 -41.97
N SER A 385 -16.65 27.31 -41.85
CA SER A 385 -16.80 26.43 -43.02
C SER A 385 -18.08 26.66 -43.83
N ILE A 386 -19.13 27.24 -43.22
CA ILE A 386 -20.39 27.57 -43.88
C ILE A 386 -20.27 28.92 -44.58
N LEU A 387 -19.64 29.92 -43.93
CA LEU A 387 -19.34 31.22 -44.55
C LEU A 387 -18.44 31.05 -45.79
N LYS A 388 -17.38 30.24 -45.69
CA LYS A 388 -16.52 29.84 -46.83
C LYS A 388 -17.18 28.89 -47.86
N ARG A 389 -18.50 28.69 -47.77
CA ARG A 389 -19.34 28.01 -48.78
C ARG A 389 -20.43 28.94 -49.34
N GLN A 390 -20.37 30.22 -49.02
CA GLN A 390 -21.22 31.29 -49.55
C GLN A 390 -20.42 32.38 -50.30
N GLU A 391 -19.08 32.29 -50.25
CA GLU A 391 -18.11 32.93 -51.16
C GLU A 391 -17.75 31.96 -52.30
#